data_AF-A0A645JIU2-F1
#
_entry.id   AF-A0A645JIU2-F1
#
_cell.length_a   1.000
_cell.length_b   1.000
_cell.length_c   1.000
_cell.angle_alpha   90.00
_cell.angle_beta   90.00
_cell.angle_gamma   90.00
#
_symmetry.space_group_name_H-M   'P 1'
#
loop_
_entity.id
_entity.type
_entity.pdbx_description
1 polymer ?
#
loop_
_entity_poly.entity_id
_entity_poly.type
_entity_poly.pdbx_seq_one_letter_code
_entity_poly.pdbx_strand_id
1 'polypeptide(L)'
;MPPITRPLLLRYEKIGHREAFSPARIALAIALEADAAGRVADCRIGLSGAGLHGRRLPAAETWLRGHCATDCGPDATDLHATLANALPDDPPRARLAARLIGGHVAALLGRRPATRALPERAA
;
A
#
# COMPACT_ATOMS: atom_id res chain seq x y z
N MET A 1 24.60 -8.62 6.12
CA MET A 1 23.17 -8.26 6.31
C MET A 1 23.03 -6.83 5.83
N PRO A 2 22.29 -6.54 4.76
CA PRO A 2 22.13 -5.15 4.32
C PRO A 2 21.39 -4.35 5.40
N PRO A 3 21.64 -3.04 5.54
CA PRO A 3 20.96 -2.21 6.52
C PRO A 3 19.45 -2.24 6.27
N ILE A 4 18.66 -2.34 7.34
CA ILE A 4 17.20 -2.17 7.27
C ILE A 4 16.95 -0.71 6.93
N THR A 5 16.76 -0.42 5.64
CA THR A 5 16.27 0.87 5.18
C THR A 5 14.91 1.07 5.86
N ARG A 6 14.73 2.15 6.62
CA ARG A 6 13.44 2.39 7.28
C ARG A 6 12.35 2.48 6.20
N PRO A 7 11.21 1.78 6.34
CA PRO A 7 10.13 1.86 5.36
C PRO A 7 9.68 3.32 5.21
N LEU A 8 9.65 3.78 3.96
CA LEU A 8 9.23 5.14 3.60
C LEU A 8 7.76 5.39 3.97
N LEU A 9 6.96 4.31 4.00
CA LEU A 9 5.57 4.33 4.41
C LEU A 9 5.25 3.19 5.38
N LEU A 10 4.67 3.56 6.51
CA LEU A 10 3.91 2.69 7.39
C LEU A 10 2.50 3.27 7.51
N ARG A 11 1.50 2.52 7.03
CA ARG A 11 0.09 2.92 7.11
C ARG A 11 -0.75 1.79 7.64
N TYR A 12 -1.68 2.17 8.51
CA TYR A 12 -2.76 1.31 8.95
C TYR A 12 -4.06 2.07 8.73
N GLU A 13 -5.02 1.42 8.09
CA GLU A 13 -6.31 2.00 7.81
C GLU A 13 -7.41 1.03 8.19
N LYS A 14 -8.40 1.50 8.94
CA LYS A 14 -9.54 0.72 9.39
C LYS A 14 -10.82 1.40 8.92
N ILE A 15 -11.54 0.77 8.01
CA ILE A 15 -12.78 1.29 7.45
C ILE A 15 -13.96 0.54 8.08
N GLY A 16 -14.79 1.26 8.84
CA GLY A 16 -16.02 0.73 9.46
C GLY A 16 -17.29 1.12 8.69
N HIS A 17 -18.45 0.64 9.16
CA HIS A 17 -19.76 1.16 8.72
C HIS A 17 -20.14 2.47 9.41
N ARG A 18 -19.56 2.73 10.59
CA ARG A 18 -19.75 3.93 11.42
C ARG A 18 -18.47 4.20 12.21
N GLU A 19 -18.26 5.44 12.66
CA GLU A 19 -17.20 5.79 13.61
C GLU A 19 -17.55 5.28 15.03
N ALA A 20 -17.47 3.96 15.23
CA ALA A 20 -17.62 3.33 16.53
C ALA A 20 -16.76 2.06 16.59
N PHE A 21 -16.69 1.41 17.76
CA PHE A 21 -16.11 0.06 17.94
C PHE A 21 -16.96 -1.01 17.22
N SER A 22 -17.05 -0.92 15.90
CA SER A 22 -17.61 -1.95 15.03
C SER A 22 -16.51 -2.78 14.39
N PRO A 23 -16.78 -4.06 14.09
CA PRO A 23 -15.94 -4.84 13.18
C PRO A 23 -15.69 -4.05 11.89
N ALA A 24 -14.43 -3.94 11.47
CA ALA A 24 -14.07 -3.21 10.26
C ALA A 24 -14.63 -3.94 9.04
N ARG A 25 -15.17 -3.20 8.06
CA ARG A 25 -15.43 -3.74 6.72
C ARG A 25 -14.13 -4.25 6.11
N ILE A 26 -13.08 -3.44 6.25
CA ILE A 26 -11.71 -3.79 5.90
C ILE A 26 -10.75 -3.06 6.84
N ALA A 27 -9.67 -3.74 7.22
CA ALA A 27 -8.51 -3.13 7.83
C ALA A 27 -7.26 -3.53 7.03
N LEU A 28 -6.47 -2.53 6.65
CA LEU A 28 -5.28 -2.65 5.83
C LEU A 28 -4.04 -2.22 6.63
N ALA A 29 -2.97 -2.98 6.50
CA ALA A 29 -1.64 -2.61 6.96
C ALA A 29 -0.71 -2.60 5.77
N ILE A 30 -0.01 -1.49 5.52
CA ILE A 30 0.91 -1.32 4.40
C ILE A 30 2.26 -0.86 4.96
N ALA A 31 3.30 -1.63 4.67
CA ALA A 31 4.69 -1.23 4.83
C ALA A 31 5.32 -1.18 3.45
N LEU A 32 5.98 -0.07 3.10
CA LEU A 32 6.55 0.11 1.77
C LEU A 32 7.88 0.86 1.82
N GLU A 33 8.81 0.40 0.99
CA GLU A 33 10.09 1.02 0.67
C GLU A 33 10.10 1.45 -0.80
N ALA A 34 10.68 2.61 -1.08
CA ALA A 34 10.86 3.11 -2.44
C ALA A 34 12.35 3.24 -2.76
N ASP A 35 12.72 2.98 -4.01
CA ASP A 35 14.07 3.20 -4.51
C ASP A 35 14.33 4.68 -4.85
N ALA A 36 15.58 4.99 -5.21
CA ALA A 36 15.97 6.34 -5.62
C ALA A 36 15.27 6.83 -6.91
N ALA A 37 14.71 5.92 -7.71
CA ALA A 37 13.95 6.24 -8.92
C ALA A 37 12.46 6.48 -8.64
N GLY A 38 12.02 6.43 -7.38
CA GLY A 38 10.62 6.63 -7.01
C GLY A 38 9.72 5.44 -7.36
N ARG A 39 10.30 4.23 -7.40
CA ARG A 39 9.58 2.97 -7.61
C ARG A 39 9.52 2.17 -6.32
N VAL A 40 8.54 1.28 -6.19
CA VAL A 40 8.44 0.39 -5.03
C VAL A 40 9.61 -0.61 -5.04
N ALA A 41 10.49 -0.52 -4.04
CA ALA A 41 11.61 -1.45 -3.85
C ALA A 41 11.16 -2.72 -3.12
N ASP A 42 10.42 -2.55 -2.02
CA ASP A 42 9.78 -3.65 -1.29
C ASP A 42 8.45 -3.19 -0.69
N CYS A 43 7.54 -4.14 -0.47
CA CYS A 43 6.29 -3.86 0.23
C CYS A 43 5.71 -5.09 0.91
N ARG A 44 4.97 -4.84 2.00
CA ARG A 44 4.17 -5.84 2.71
C ARG A 44 2.78 -5.30 2.95
N ILE A 45 1.78 -6.10 2.63
CA ILE A 45 0.38 -5.72 2.73
C ILE A 45 -0.38 -6.79 3.50
N GLY A 46 -0.94 -6.39 4.63
CA GLY A 46 -1.89 -7.17 5.41
C GLY A 46 -3.32 -6.68 5.19
N LEU A 47 -4.27 -7.61 5.11
CA LEU A 47 -5.69 -7.35 5.02
C LEU A 47 -6.44 -8.18 6.06
N SER A 48 -7.41 -7.56 6.74
CA SER A 48 -8.36 -8.21 7.64
C SER A 48 -9.73 -7.53 7.55
N GLY A 49 -10.76 -8.10 8.18
CA GLY A 49 -12.08 -7.47 8.26
C GLY A 49 -13.13 -8.40 8.85
N ALA A 50 -14.37 -7.93 8.96
CA ALA A 50 -15.49 -8.74 9.40
C ALA A 50 -15.67 -9.95 8.48
N GLY A 51 -15.67 -11.15 9.06
CA GLY A 51 -15.73 -12.42 8.32
C GLY A 51 -14.45 -12.78 7.55
N LEU A 52 -13.35 -12.04 7.71
CA LEU A 52 -12.07 -12.33 7.05
C LEU A 52 -10.94 -12.45 8.07
N HIS A 53 -10.29 -13.61 8.07
CA HIS A 53 -9.03 -13.78 8.78
C HIS A 53 -7.97 -12.83 8.23
N GLY A 54 -7.17 -12.28 9.14
CA GLY A 54 -6.01 -11.46 8.78
C GLY A 54 -5.03 -12.28 7.94
N ARG A 55 -4.69 -11.76 6.76
CA ARG A 55 -3.76 -12.43 5.84
C ARG A 55 -2.88 -11.42 5.10
N ARG A 56 -1.74 -11.90 4.61
CA ARG A 56 -0.92 -11.16 3.63
C ARG A 56 -1.51 -11.25 2.24
N LEU A 57 -1.17 -10.27 1.40
CA LEU A 57 -1.58 -10.19 -0.01
C LEU A 57 -0.36 -10.29 -0.95
N PRO A 58 0.28 -11.47 -1.07
CA PRO A 58 1.53 -11.63 -1.80
C PRO A 58 1.44 -11.30 -3.30
N ALA A 59 0.29 -11.55 -3.93
CA ALA A 59 0.09 -11.21 -5.33
C ALA A 59 0.09 -9.68 -5.55
N ALA A 60 -0.57 -8.93 -4.67
CA ALA A 60 -0.58 -7.47 -4.73
C ALA A 60 0.81 -6.89 -4.42
N GLU A 61 1.52 -7.46 -3.45
CA GLU A 61 2.90 -7.06 -3.13
C GLU A 61 3.86 -7.28 -4.31
N THR A 62 3.70 -8.41 -5.01
CA THR A 62 4.49 -8.75 -6.20
C THR A 62 4.18 -7.80 -7.34
N TRP A 63 2.89 -7.51 -7.57
CA TRP A 63 2.49 -6.54 -8.59
C TRP A 63 3.06 -5.15 -8.31
N LEU A 64 2.99 -4.66 -7.07
CA LEU A 64 3.47 -3.33 -6.73
C LEU A 64 4.98 -3.14 -6.92
N ARG A 65 5.79 -4.17 -6.73
CA ARG A 65 7.26 -4.07 -6.82
C ARG A 65 7.67 -3.57 -8.21
N GLY A 66 8.53 -2.57 -8.26
CA GLY A 66 9.03 -1.94 -9.49
C GLY A 66 8.10 -0.90 -10.12
N HIS A 67 6.85 -0.77 -9.67
CA HIS A 67 5.91 0.22 -10.20
C HIS A 67 6.16 1.61 -9.58
N CYS A 68 5.84 2.67 -10.31
CA CYS A 68 5.92 4.06 -9.84
C CYS A 68 4.53 4.68 -9.61
N ALA A 69 4.49 5.95 -9.21
CA ALA A 69 3.26 6.65 -8.85
C ALA A 69 2.19 6.65 -9.97
N THR A 70 2.61 6.74 -11.23
CA THR A 70 1.68 6.76 -12.38
C THR A 70 1.02 5.41 -12.62
N ASP A 71 1.67 4.32 -12.21
CA ASP A 71 1.21 2.97 -12.48
C ASP A 71 0.30 2.46 -11.36
N CYS A 72 0.50 2.96 -10.12
CA CYS A 72 -0.19 2.47 -8.91
C CYS A 72 -1.44 3.29 -8.53
N GLY A 73 -2.07 4.03 -9.43
CA GLY A 73 -3.23 4.86 -9.10
C GLY A 73 -4.45 4.08 -8.54
N PRO A 74 -5.45 4.77 -7.96
CA PRO A 74 -6.66 4.13 -7.42
C PRO A 74 -7.48 3.35 -8.46
N ASP A 75 -7.27 3.62 -9.74
CA ASP A 75 -7.94 2.98 -10.87
C ASP A 75 -7.02 2.03 -11.65
N ALA A 76 -5.90 1.58 -11.07
CA ALA A 76 -4.97 0.64 -11.70
C ALA A 76 -5.61 -0.73 -11.94
N THR A 77 -6.04 -1.01 -13.17
CA THR A 77 -6.81 -2.21 -13.56
C THR A 77 -6.17 -3.52 -13.09
N ASP A 78 -4.85 -3.65 -13.22
CA ASP A 78 -4.15 -4.89 -12.86
C ASP A 78 -4.11 -5.11 -11.34
N LEU A 79 -4.04 -4.04 -10.54
CA LEU A 79 -4.18 -4.13 -9.09
C LEU A 79 -5.60 -4.55 -8.73
N HIS A 80 -6.62 -3.99 -9.39
CA HIS A 80 -8.01 -4.41 -9.21
C HIS A 80 -8.21 -5.89 -9.52
N ALA A 81 -7.68 -6.37 -10.64
CA ALA A 81 -7.74 -7.79 -11.02
C ALA A 81 -7.02 -8.68 -10.00
N THR A 82 -5.85 -8.25 -9.52
CA THR A 82 -5.07 -8.96 -8.49
C THR A 82 -5.86 -9.10 -7.19
N LEU A 83 -6.52 -8.03 -6.75
CA LEU A 83 -7.34 -8.05 -5.53
C LEU A 83 -8.63 -8.83 -5.71
N ALA A 84 -9.24 -8.79 -6.89
CA ALA A 84 -10.42 -9.60 -7.22
C ALA A 84 -10.11 -11.09 -7.09
N ASN A 85 -8.95 -11.54 -7.59
CA ASN A 85 -8.50 -12.93 -7.43
C ASN A 85 -8.18 -13.29 -5.97
N ALA A 86 -7.73 -12.33 -5.16
CA ALA A 86 -7.44 -12.55 -3.75
C ALA A 86 -8.70 -12.59 -2.85
N LEU A 87 -9.83 -12.06 -3.33
CA LEU A 87 -11.11 -11.93 -2.64
C LEU A 87 -12.28 -12.27 -3.60
N PRO A 88 -12.33 -13.49 -4.17
CA PRO A 88 -13.29 -13.83 -5.22
C PRO A 88 -14.74 -13.73 -4.75
N ASP A 89 -14.99 -14.04 -3.48
CA ASP A 89 -16.34 -14.05 -2.90
C ASP A 89 -16.81 -12.67 -2.39
N ASP A 90 -15.96 -11.64 -2.46
CA ASP A 90 -16.32 -10.28 -2.04
C ASP A 90 -15.75 -9.20 -3.00
N PRO A 91 -16.31 -9.09 -4.22
CA PRO A 91 -15.87 -8.12 -5.22
C PRO A 91 -15.90 -6.65 -4.74
N PRO A 92 -16.91 -6.19 -3.97
CA PRO A 92 -16.91 -4.83 -3.42
C PRO A 92 -15.72 -4.56 -2.50
N ARG A 93 -15.35 -5.52 -1.64
CA ARG A 93 -14.20 -5.37 -0.74
C ARG A 93 -12.88 -5.47 -1.49
N ALA A 94 -12.79 -6.33 -2.50
CA ALA A 94 -11.64 -6.39 -3.41
C ALA A 94 -11.38 -5.03 -4.08
N ARG A 95 -12.42 -4.42 -4.64
CA ARG A 95 -12.35 -3.11 -5.28
C ARG A 95 -11.95 -2.01 -4.30
N LEU A 96 -12.51 -2.03 -3.08
CA LEU A 96 -12.13 -1.08 -2.04
C LEU A 96 -10.67 -1.24 -1.63
N ALA A 97 -10.20 -2.46 -1.42
CA ALA A 97 -8.81 -2.76 -1.09
C ALA A 97 -7.86 -2.24 -2.17
N ALA A 98 -8.16 -2.51 -3.45
CA ALA A 98 -7.35 -2.03 -4.57
C ALA A 98 -7.26 -0.50 -4.62
N ARG A 99 -8.39 0.20 -4.45
CA ARG A 99 -8.41 1.68 -4.42
C ARG A 99 -7.58 2.26 -3.28
N LEU A 100 -7.70 1.70 -2.08
CA LEU A 100 -6.97 2.17 -0.90
C LEU A 100 -5.46 1.90 -1.05
N ILE A 101 -5.09 0.69 -1.43
CA ILE A 101 -3.69 0.31 -1.64
C ILE A 101 -3.07 1.20 -2.72
N GLY A 102 -3.68 1.26 -3.91
CA GLY A 102 -3.19 2.08 -5.01
C GLY A 102 -3.11 3.56 -4.63
N GLY A 103 -4.19 4.11 -4.06
CA GLY A 103 -4.23 5.50 -3.62
C GLY A 103 -3.10 5.87 -2.65
N HIS A 104 -2.85 5.07 -1.62
CA HIS A 104 -1.76 5.33 -0.66
C HIS A 104 -0.38 5.19 -1.27
N VAL A 105 -0.17 4.17 -2.11
CA VAL A 105 1.13 3.96 -2.78
C VAL A 105 1.41 5.11 -3.75
N ALA A 106 0.47 5.43 -4.64
CA ALA A 106 0.62 6.53 -5.59
C ALA A 106 0.81 7.89 -4.90
N ALA A 107 0.07 8.15 -3.82
CA ALA A 107 0.23 9.39 -3.05
C ALA A 107 1.58 9.48 -2.34
N LEU A 108 2.15 8.37 -1.90
CA LEU A 108 3.51 8.34 -1.34
C LEU A 108 4.55 8.60 -2.43
N LEU A 109 4.52 7.84 -3.52
CA LEU A 109 5.51 7.89 -4.59
C LEU A 109 5.43 9.21 -5.38
N GLY A 110 4.23 9.79 -5.49
CA GLY A 110 3.98 11.06 -6.17
C GLY A 110 4.41 12.28 -5.36
N ARG A 111 4.66 12.14 -4.05
CA ARG A 111 5.40 13.14 -3.30
C ARG A 111 6.83 13.08 -3.80
N ARG A 112 7.20 13.97 -4.72
CA ARG A 112 8.62 14.22 -5.06
C ARG A 112 9.39 14.25 -3.74
N PRO A 113 10.47 13.47 -3.57
CA PRO A 113 11.37 13.76 -2.48
C PRO A 113 11.78 15.22 -2.69
N ALA A 114 11.40 16.10 -1.74
CA ALA A 114 12.14 17.33 -1.59
C ALA A 114 13.58 16.87 -1.53
N THR A 115 14.41 17.32 -2.46
CA THR A 115 15.85 17.18 -2.42
C THR A 115 16.26 17.67 -1.04
N ARG A 116 16.39 16.73 -0.09
CA ARG A 116 16.98 17.01 1.20
C ARG A 116 18.47 17.01 0.92
N ALA A 117 18.91 18.07 0.24
CA ALA A 117 20.25 18.58 0.45
C ALA A 117 20.32 18.81 1.96
N LEU A 118 20.93 17.86 2.68
CA LEU A 118 21.45 18.18 3.98
C LEU A 118 22.39 19.37 3.74
N PRO A 119 22.22 20.51 4.43
CA PRO A 119 23.27 21.51 4.42
C PRO A 119 24.54 20.79 4.88
N GLU A 120 25.55 20.80 4.03
CA GLU A 120 26.91 20.49 4.44
C GLU A 120 27.15 21.28 5.72
N ARG A 121 27.40 20.57 6.81
CA ARG A 121 27.87 21.21 8.03
C ARG A 121 29.19 21.86 7.65
N ALA A 122 29.17 23.19 7.49
CA ALA A 122 30.35 23.99 7.33
C ALA A 122 31.24 23.82 8.58
N ALA A 123 32.51 23.48 8.30
CA ALA A 123 33.73 23.60 9.10
C ALA A 123 33.68 23.18 10.58
#